data_AF-A0AAW1FYR7-F1
#
_entry.id   AF-A0AAW1FYR7-F1
#
_cell.length_a   1.000
_cell.length_b   1.000
_cell.length_c   1.000
_cell.angle_alpha   90.00
_cell.angle_beta   90.00
_cell.angle_gamma   90.00
#
_symmetry.space_group_name_H-M   'P 1'
#
loop_
_entity.id
_entity.type
_entity.pdbx_description
1 polymer ?
#
loop_
_entity_poly.entity_id
_entity_poly.type
_entity_poly.pdbx_seq_one_letter_code
_entity_poly.pdbx_strand_id
1 'polypeptide(L)'
;MAGRRVALKSVDWLAFAERVPPNQRSMFNALKTRSDAIAAKLNSLPEAPAAIDWSVYRSTVAKAGMVDEFEKKFKALVIPEPTDTQTSAINAQQAESNKSASVYIEGSKARIAQYEQELDKFKNMIPFDQMTIEDLNDTFPETKLDKVKYPYWPHKPIADL
;
A
#
# COMPACT_ATOMS: atom_id res chain seq x y z
N MET A 1 -0.63 -34.79 7.33
CA MET A 1 -0.12 -33.64 6.56
C MET A 1 0.00 -32.50 7.54
N ALA A 2 1.23 -32.17 7.95
CA ALA A 2 1.50 -31.06 8.85
C ALA A 2 0.87 -29.79 8.25
N GLY A 3 -0.04 -29.16 9.01
CA GLY A 3 -0.71 -27.94 8.58
C GLY A 3 0.34 -26.96 8.10
N ARG A 4 0.08 -26.30 6.97
CA ARG A 4 0.90 -25.17 6.51
C ARG A 4 1.02 -24.21 7.70
N ARG A 5 2.14 -24.26 8.44
CA ARG A 5 2.63 -23.05 9.09
C ARG A 5 2.77 -22.08 7.94
N VAL A 6 1.85 -21.11 7.89
CA VAL A 6 1.83 -20.04 6.89
C VAL A 6 3.27 -19.67 6.65
N ALA A 7 3.77 -19.92 5.43
CA ALA A 7 5.16 -19.64 5.11
C ALA A 7 5.38 -18.18 5.48
N LEU A 8 6.15 -17.95 6.57
CA LEU A 8 6.50 -16.64 7.09
C LEU A 8 7.36 -15.97 6.02
N LYS A 9 6.72 -15.43 4.98
CA LYS A 9 7.37 -14.44 4.12
C LYS A 9 7.57 -13.24 5.04
N SER A 10 8.81 -13.04 5.48
CA SER A 10 9.17 -11.90 6.30
C SER A 10 8.78 -10.63 5.53
N VAL A 11 7.81 -9.88 6.07
CA VAL A 11 7.46 -8.58 5.53
C VAL A 11 8.60 -7.63 5.89
N ASP A 12 9.18 -6.97 4.88
CA ASP A 12 10.13 -5.89 5.12
C ASP A 12 9.37 -4.64 5.60
N TRP A 13 9.21 -4.54 6.91
CA TRP A 13 8.50 -3.44 7.54
C TRP A 13 9.20 -2.10 7.39
N LEU A 14 10.52 -2.08 7.17
CA LEU A 14 11.28 -0.84 6.96
C LEU A 14 10.97 -0.28 5.57
N ALA A 15 11.15 -1.11 4.54
CA ALA A 15 10.85 -0.73 3.17
C ALA A 15 9.37 -0.36 2.98
N PHE A 16 8.46 -1.01 3.70
CA PHE A 16 7.04 -0.64 3.65
C PHE A 16 6.80 0.72 4.32
N ALA A 17 7.40 0.98 5.49
CA ALA A 17 7.22 2.26 6.18
C ALA A 17 7.68 3.46 5.35
N GLU A 18 8.75 3.32 4.56
CA GLU A 18 9.25 4.38 3.66
C GLU A 18 8.25 4.78 2.56
N ARG A 19 7.41 3.84 2.12
CA ARG A 19 6.42 4.07 1.04
C ARG A 19 5.09 4.60 1.56
N VAL A 20 4.88 4.60 2.87
CA VAL A 20 3.60 5.00 3.48
C VAL A 20 3.52 6.53 3.62
N PRO A 21 2.51 7.17 2.99
CA PRO A 21 2.27 8.59 3.15
C PRO A 21 1.97 8.99 4.61
N PRO A 22 2.29 10.23 5.05
CA PRO A 22 2.09 10.67 6.43
C PRO A 22 0.67 10.47 6.97
N ASN A 23 -0.35 10.69 6.13
CA ASN A 23 -1.77 10.53 6.46
C ASN A 23 -2.19 9.08 6.71
N GLN A 24 -1.41 8.09 6.25
CA GLN A 24 -1.72 6.66 6.39
C GLN A 24 -0.86 5.95 7.45
N ARG A 25 0.05 6.68 8.13
CA ARG A 25 0.96 6.10 9.14
C ARG A 25 0.23 5.42 10.29
N SER A 26 -0.92 5.96 10.72
CA SER A 26 -1.73 5.36 11.79
C SER A 26 -2.27 3.98 11.39
N MET A 27 -2.75 3.84 10.16
CA MET A 27 -3.25 2.58 9.62
C MET A 27 -2.13 1.55 9.46
N PHE A 28 -0.97 1.98 8.98
CA PHE A 28 0.22 1.13 8.88
C PHE A 28 0.66 0.60 10.25
N ASN A 29 0.75 1.47 11.26
CA ASN A 29 1.10 1.06 12.62
C ASN A 29 0.09 0.06 13.19
N ALA A 30 -1.21 0.27 12.95
CA ALA A 30 -2.24 -0.67 13.37
C ALA A 30 -2.11 -2.04 12.68
N LEU A 31 -1.81 -2.07 11.38
CA LEU A 31 -1.57 -3.30 10.63
C LEU A 31 -0.36 -4.05 11.18
N LYS A 32 0.76 -3.35 11.39
CA LYS A 32 1.99 -3.93 11.93
C LYS A 32 1.77 -4.55 13.30
N THR A 33 1.17 -3.81 14.24
CA THR A 33 0.86 -4.32 15.58
C THR A 33 0.00 -5.57 15.55
N ARG A 34 -1.03 -5.61 14.69
CA ARG A 34 -1.89 -6.80 14.55
C ARG A 34 -1.13 -7.97 13.94
N SER A 35 -0.30 -7.73 12.93
CA SER A 35 0.50 -8.76 12.28
C SER A 35 1.52 -9.37 13.25
N ASP A 36 2.26 -8.53 13.99
CA ASP A 36 3.24 -8.96 14.98
C ASP A 36 2.58 -9.72 16.13
N ALA A 37 1.42 -9.26 16.61
CA ALA A 37 0.66 -9.96 17.66
C ALA A 37 0.19 -11.36 17.22
N ILE A 38 -0.28 -11.50 15.98
CA ILE A 38 -0.69 -12.79 15.41
C ILE A 38 0.53 -13.70 15.23
N ALA A 39 1.64 -13.17 14.73
CA ALA A 39 2.89 -13.92 14.56
C ALA A 39 3.43 -14.41 15.91
N ALA A 40 3.42 -13.56 16.94
CA ALA A 40 3.82 -13.95 18.29
C ALA A 40 2.94 -15.06 18.87
N LYS A 41 1.61 -14.95 18.71
CA LYS A 41 0.66 -15.98 19.15
C LYS A 41 0.86 -17.29 18.40
N LEU A 42 1.09 -17.25 17.09
CA LEU A 42 1.39 -18.44 16.29
C LEU A 42 2.69 -19.12 16.74
N ASN A 43 3.73 -18.34 17.03
CA ASN A 43 5.03 -18.85 17.49
C ASN A 43 4.95 -19.45 18.90
N SER A 44 4.04 -18.97 19.76
CA SER A 44 3.81 -19.55 21.09
C SER A 44 3.10 -20.90 21.07
N LEU A 45 2.44 -21.25 19.95
CA LEU A 45 1.70 -22.50 19.82
C LEU A 45 2.62 -23.61 19.28
N PRO A 46 2.62 -24.80 19.90
CA PRO A 46 3.40 -25.93 19.42
C PRO A 46 2.89 -26.40 18.03
N GLU A 47 3.80 -26.92 17.20
CA GLU A 47 3.47 -27.41 15.85
C GLU A 47 2.52 -28.60 15.85
N ALA A 48 2.65 -29.45 16.86
CA ALA A 48 1.81 -30.62 17.06
C ALA A 48 1.07 -30.47 18.39
N PRO A 49 -0.18 -30.99 18.47
CA PRO A 49 -0.86 -31.11 19.75
C PRO A 49 -0.04 -32.00 20.70
N ALA A 50 -0.16 -31.78 22.00
CA ALA A 50 0.52 -32.60 23.00
C ALA A 50 0.14 -34.08 22.82
N ALA A 51 1.14 -34.95 22.81
CA ALA A 51 0.92 -36.38 22.72
C ALA A 51 0.23 -36.87 24.00
N ILE A 52 -0.91 -37.55 23.85
CA ILE A 52 -1.61 -38.19 24.96
C ILE A 52 -0.93 -39.53 25.26
N ASP A 53 -0.53 -39.74 26.51
CA ASP A 53 -0.02 -41.03 26.97
C ASP A 53 -1.19 -41.99 27.28
N TRP A 54 -1.62 -42.72 26.26
CA TRP A 54 -2.69 -43.71 26.36
C TRP A 54 -2.33 -44.90 27.28
N SER A 55 -1.04 -45.15 27.53
CA SER A 55 -0.59 -46.29 28.35
C SER A 55 -0.94 -46.11 29.83
N VAL A 56 -0.79 -44.90 30.35
CA VAL A 56 -1.18 -44.54 31.72
C VAL A 56 -2.69 -44.72 31.90
N TYR A 57 -3.50 -44.30 30.93
CA TYR A 57 -4.95 -44.45 30.99
C TYR A 57 -5.41 -45.91 30.89
N ARG A 58 -4.74 -46.74 30.07
CA ARG A 58 -5.02 -48.18 30.03
C ARG A 58 -4.80 -48.87 31.38
N SER A 59 -3.81 -48.43 32.16
CA SER A 59 -3.49 -49.03 33.46
C SER A 59 -4.40 -48.57 34.61
N THR A 60 -5.02 -47.40 34.49
CA THR A 60 -5.81 -46.77 35.56
C THR A 60 -7.32 -46.91 35.37
N VAL A 61 -7.79 -47.07 34.12
CA VAL A 61 -9.22 -47.18 33.82
C VAL A 61 -9.68 -48.63 33.95
N ALA A 62 -10.54 -48.90 34.93
CA ALA A 62 -11.05 -50.25 35.22
C ALA A 62 -11.93 -50.85 34.10
N LYS A 63 -12.47 -50.02 33.19
CA LYS A 63 -13.33 -50.49 32.10
C LYS A 63 -12.49 -50.88 30.88
N ALA A 64 -12.33 -52.19 30.69
CA ALA A 64 -11.63 -52.76 29.53
C ALA A 64 -12.23 -52.27 28.20
N GLY A 65 -11.37 -51.94 27.23
CA GLY A 65 -11.73 -51.52 25.86
C GLY A 65 -12.16 -50.05 25.70
N MET A 66 -12.49 -49.34 26.79
CA MET A 66 -12.91 -47.93 26.71
C MET A 66 -11.79 -47.02 26.19
N VAL A 67 -10.57 -47.20 26.70
CA VAL A 67 -9.41 -46.38 26.31
C VAL A 67 -9.05 -46.58 24.82
N ASP A 68 -9.18 -47.80 24.31
CA ASP A 68 -8.91 -48.12 22.91
C ASP A 68 -9.95 -47.50 21.96
N GLU A 69 -11.22 -47.46 22.36
CA GLU A 69 -12.26 -46.76 21.60
C GLU A 69 -12.01 -45.25 21.52
N PHE A 70 -11.58 -44.62 22.63
CA PHE A 70 -11.25 -43.20 22.66
C PHE A 70 -9.98 -42.88 21.87
N GLU A 71 -8.93 -43.71 21.95
CA GLU A 71 -7.73 -43.54 21.14
C GLU A 71 -8.07 -43.61 19.65
N LYS A 72 -8.93 -44.56 19.25
CA LYS A 72 -9.38 -44.70 17.85
C LYS A 72 -10.17 -43.49 17.38
N LYS A 73 -11.11 -42.97 18.19
CA LYS A 73 -11.90 -41.78 17.86
C LYS A 73 -11.04 -40.51 17.83
N PHE A 74 -10.08 -40.38 18.74
CA PHE A 74 -9.16 -39.25 18.79
C PHE A 74 -8.24 -39.19 17.56
N LYS A 75 -7.68 -40.33 17.16
CA LYS A 75 -6.87 -40.42 15.93
C LYS A 75 -7.68 -40.19 14.65
N ALA A 76 -8.97 -40.50 14.66
CA ALA A 76 -9.87 -40.26 13.54
C ALA A 76 -10.39 -38.82 13.46
N LEU A 77 -10.23 -38.02 14.54
CA LEU A 77 -10.67 -36.64 14.56
C LEU A 77 -9.76 -35.78 13.69
N VAL A 78 -10.33 -35.22 12.62
CA VAL A 78 -9.67 -34.18 11.80
C VAL A 78 -10.19 -32.84 12.26
N ILE A 79 -9.30 -31.95 12.69
CA ILE A 79 -9.67 -30.57 13.02
C ILE A 79 -9.94 -29.84 11.70
N PRO A 80 -11.17 -29.32 11.47
CA PRO A 80 -11.47 -28.60 10.25
C PRO A 80 -10.65 -27.31 10.18
N GLU A 81 -9.94 -27.13 9.08
CA GLU A 81 -9.20 -25.91 8.80
C GLU A 81 -10.15 -24.80 8.37
N PRO A 82 -9.88 -23.53 8.75
CA PRO A 82 -10.68 -22.40 8.28
C PRO A 82 -10.53 -22.25 6.77
N THR A 83 -11.66 -22.05 6.07
CA THR A 83 -11.68 -21.79 4.63
C THR A 83 -11.21 -20.36 4.34
N ASP A 84 -10.41 -20.21 3.29
CA ASP A 84 -9.97 -18.89 2.82
C ASP A 84 -11.11 -18.17 2.08
N THR A 85 -11.53 -17.04 2.62
CA THR A 85 -12.58 -16.18 2.04
C THR A 85 -12.05 -14.85 1.51
N GLN A 86 -10.78 -14.51 1.75
CA GLN A 86 -10.26 -13.16 1.59
C GLN A 86 -9.29 -13.00 0.42
N THR A 87 -8.66 -14.08 -0.03
CA THR A 87 -7.68 -14.01 -1.14
C THR A 87 -8.28 -13.45 -2.42
N SER A 88 -9.54 -13.76 -2.75
CA SER A 88 -10.21 -13.21 -3.94
C SER A 88 -10.41 -11.69 -3.85
N ALA A 89 -10.82 -11.18 -2.69
CA ALA A 89 -11.01 -9.76 -2.44
C ALA A 89 -9.69 -8.98 -2.51
N ILE A 90 -8.61 -9.54 -1.93
CA ILE A 90 -7.26 -8.94 -1.98
C ILE A 90 -6.76 -8.85 -3.43
N ASN A 91 -6.93 -9.92 -4.22
CA ASN A 91 -6.53 -9.92 -5.62
C ASN A 91 -7.28 -8.87 -6.45
N ALA A 92 -8.59 -8.69 -6.19
CA ALA A 92 -9.39 -7.66 -6.84
C ALA A 92 -8.90 -6.25 -6.49
N GLN A 93 -8.64 -5.98 -5.21
CA GLN A 93 -8.11 -4.70 -4.74
C GLN A 93 -6.72 -4.40 -5.32
N GLN A 94 -5.86 -5.41 -5.42
CA GLN A 94 -4.54 -5.29 -6.04
C GLN A 94 -4.66 -4.93 -7.54
N ALA A 95 -5.57 -5.59 -8.27
CA ALA A 95 -5.79 -5.31 -9.68
C ALA A 95 -6.29 -3.87 -9.92
N GLU A 96 -7.17 -3.37 -9.07
CA GLU A 96 -7.65 -1.99 -9.13
C GLU A 96 -6.54 -0.97 -8.81
N SER A 97 -5.74 -1.23 -7.76
CA SER A 97 -4.61 -0.38 -7.38
C SER A 97 -3.52 -0.32 -8.47
N ASN A 98 -3.30 -1.43 -9.20
CA ASN A 98 -2.35 -1.45 -10.31
C ASN A 98 -2.83 -0.57 -11.48
N LYS A 99 -4.14 -0.53 -11.75
CA LYS A 99 -4.71 0.33 -12.80
C LYS A 99 -4.58 1.81 -12.43
N SER A 100 -4.86 2.18 -11.18
CA SER A 100 -4.70 3.57 -10.74
C SER A 100 -3.22 4.01 -10.77
N ALA A 101 -2.31 3.10 -10.39
CA ALA A 101 -0.88 3.34 -10.49
C ALA A 101 -0.41 3.54 -11.94
N SER A 102 -0.88 2.73 -12.90
CA SER A 102 -0.48 2.89 -14.31
C SER A 102 -0.95 4.22 -14.89
N VAL A 103 -2.20 4.61 -14.62
CA VAL A 103 -2.76 5.91 -15.04
C VAL A 103 -1.96 7.06 -14.44
N TYR A 104 -1.59 6.97 -13.16
CA TYR A 104 -0.77 7.99 -12.50
C TYR A 104 0.63 8.10 -13.11
N ILE A 105 1.26 6.98 -13.47
CA ILE A 105 2.57 6.97 -14.12
C ILE A 105 2.50 7.65 -15.50
N GLU A 106 1.49 7.31 -16.31
CA GLU A 106 1.30 7.92 -17.63
C GLU A 106 1.05 9.43 -17.54
N GLY A 107 0.16 9.86 -16.63
CA GLY A 107 -0.08 11.28 -16.38
C GLY A 107 1.15 12.01 -15.82
N SER A 108 2.00 11.32 -15.06
CA SER A 108 3.25 11.89 -14.57
C SER A 108 4.29 12.05 -15.67
N LYS A 109 4.42 11.08 -16.59
CA LYS A 109 5.30 11.19 -17.76
C LYS A 109 4.90 12.36 -18.66
N ALA A 110 3.60 12.55 -18.88
CA ALA A 110 3.08 13.69 -19.65
C ALA A 110 3.44 15.04 -18.98
N ARG A 111 3.28 15.14 -17.65
CA ARG A 111 3.67 16.34 -16.89
C ARG A 111 5.18 16.60 -16.94
N ILE A 112 6.00 15.55 -16.82
CA ILE A 112 7.47 15.68 -16.93
C ILE A 112 7.83 16.25 -18.30
N ALA A 113 7.27 15.72 -19.38
CA ALA A 113 7.54 16.22 -20.73
C ALA A 113 7.12 17.69 -20.92
N GLN A 114 5.99 18.12 -20.33
CA GLN A 114 5.56 19.52 -20.33
C GLN A 114 6.56 20.41 -19.58
N TYR A 115 6.96 20.01 -18.37
CA TYR A 115 7.91 20.77 -17.57
C TYR A 115 9.31 20.82 -18.20
N GLU A 116 9.74 19.76 -18.89
CA GLU A 116 10.99 19.79 -19.65
C GLU A 116 10.96 20.83 -20.78
N GLN A 117 9.85 20.94 -21.51
CA GLN A 117 9.67 21.98 -22.54
C GLN A 117 9.67 23.40 -21.95
N GLU A 118 8.99 23.61 -20.82
CA GLU A 118 8.99 24.90 -20.12
C GLU A 118 10.40 25.26 -19.61
N LEU A 119 11.12 24.29 -19.06
CA LEU A 119 12.48 24.47 -18.57
C LEU A 119 13.44 24.81 -19.71
N ASP A 120 13.28 24.17 -20.87
CA ASP A 120 14.05 24.51 -22.07
C ASP A 120 13.69 25.89 -22.62
N LYS A 121 12.43 26.33 -22.54
CA LYS A 121 12.05 27.71 -22.85
C LYS A 121 12.81 28.69 -21.94
N PHE A 122 12.85 28.45 -20.63
CA PHE A 122 13.55 29.33 -19.69
C PHE A 122 15.07 29.34 -19.86
N LYS A 123 15.68 28.19 -20.18
CA LYS A 123 17.13 28.10 -20.43
C LYS A 123 17.57 28.86 -21.69
N ASN A 124 16.74 28.84 -22.73
CA ASN A 124 17.05 29.48 -24.01
C ASN A 124 16.55 30.94 -24.09
N MET A 125 15.86 31.42 -23.05
CA MET A 125 15.36 32.79 -22.98
C MET A 125 16.52 33.77 -22.83
N ILE A 126 16.37 34.95 -23.44
CA ILE A 126 17.30 36.06 -23.26
C ILE A 126 17.32 36.43 -21.76
N PRO A 127 18.50 36.65 -21.15
CA PRO A 127 18.58 37.12 -19.78
C PRO A 127 17.72 38.37 -19.57
N PHE A 128 16.98 38.43 -18.46
CA PHE A 128 16.05 39.53 -18.19
C PHE A 128 16.70 40.93 -18.30
N ASP A 129 17.98 41.06 -17.93
CA ASP A 129 18.72 42.33 -18.00
C ASP A 129 18.95 42.84 -19.44
N GLN A 130 18.82 41.96 -20.44
CA GLN A 130 19.04 42.24 -21.86
C GLN A 130 17.76 42.13 -22.68
N MET A 131 16.64 41.76 -22.06
CA MET A 131 15.37 41.51 -22.74
C MET A 131 14.62 42.83 -22.97
N THR A 132 14.15 43.07 -24.19
CA THR A 132 13.30 44.24 -24.47
C THR A 132 11.86 44.01 -24.03
N ILE A 133 11.07 45.08 -23.90
CA ILE A 133 9.64 44.98 -23.58
C ILE A 133 8.88 44.20 -24.67
N GLU A 134 9.33 44.26 -25.93
CA GLU A 134 8.73 43.51 -27.03
C GLU A 134 9.02 42.00 -26.88
N ASP A 135 10.28 41.62 -26.64
CA ASP A 135 10.67 40.22 -26.38
C ASP A 135 9.96 39.64 -25.15
N LEU A 136 9.78 40.46 -24.11
CA LEU A 136 9.06 40.09 -22.89
C LEU A 136 7.59 39.82 -23.20
N ASN A 137 6.93 40.65 -24.00
CA ASN A 137 5.53 40.47 -24.35
C ASN A 137 5.31 39.30 -25.33
N ASP A 138 6.31 38.94 -26.13
CA ASP A 138 6.25 37.77 -27.01
C ASP A 138 6.45 36.46 -26.23
N THR A 139 7.34 36.48 -25.23
CA THR A 139 7.58 35.32 -24.36
C THR A 139 6.51 35.15 -23.28
N PHE A 140 5.95 36.25 -22.76
CA PHE A 140 4.93 36.32 -21.71
C PHE A 140 3.76 37.23 -22.15
N PRO A 141 2.87 36.76 -23.03
CA PRO A 141 1.77 37.56 -23.54
C PRO A 141 0.79 38.03 -22.45
N GLU A 142 0.72 37.35 -21.30
CA GLU A 142 -0.08 37.71 -20.13
C GLU A 142 0.37 39.01 -19.46
N THR A 143 1.64 39.41 -19.62
CA THR A 143 2.14 40.70 -19.10
C THR A 143 1.83 41.86 -20.03
N LYS A 144 1.41 41.61 -21.26
CA LYS A 144 1.09 42.64 -22.25
C LYS A 144 -0.12 43.46 -21.80
N LEU A 145 0.07 44.77 -21.72
CA LEU A 145 -0.99 45.72 -21.36
C LEU A 145 -1.85 46.04 -22.59
N ASP A 146 -3.16 45.83 -22.50
CA ASP A 146 -4.11 46.16 -23.57
C ASP A 146 -4.58 47.62 -23.43
N LYS A 147 -3.76 48.54 -23.95
CA LYS A 147 -4.03 49.98 -23.91
C LYS A 147 -5.15 50.42 -24.86
N VAL A 148 -5.56 49.57 -25.81
CA VAL A 148 -6.67 49.87 -26.73
C VAL A 148 -7.99 49.62 -26.05
N LYS A 149 -8.11 48.46 -25.38
CA LYS A 149 -9.31 48.08 -24.64
C LYS A 149 -9.43 48.77 -23.29
N TYR A 150 -8.30 49.01 -22.62
CA TYR A 150 -8.23 49.72 -21.33
C TYR A 150 -7.31 50.94 -21.46
N PRO A 151 -7.82 52.09 -21.92
CA PRO A 151 -7.00 53.28 -22.18
C PRO A 151 -6.36 53.89 -20.92
N TYR A 152 -6.96 53.65 -19.75
CA TYR A 152 -6.51 54.21 -18.48
C TYR A 152 -5.84 53.14 -17.62
N TRP A 153 -4.88 53.58 -16.80
CA TRP A 153 -4.25 52.72 -15.80
C TRP A 153 -5.31 52.09 -14.89
N PRO A 154 -5.24 50.78 -14.58
CA PRO A 154 -4.08 49.87 -14.70
C PRO A 154 -4.01 49.03 -15.98
N HIS A 155 -4.73 49.41 -17.03
CA HIS A 155 -4.74 48.72 -18.34
C HIS A 155 -5.15 47.22 -18.28
N LYS A 156 -5.81 46.82 -17.19
CA LYS A 156 -6.42 45.52 -16.93
C LYS A 156 -7.72 45.69 -16.13
N PRO A 157 -8.65 44.72 -16.13
CA PRO A 157 -9.84 44.76 -15.28
C PRO A 157 -9.48 44.87 -13.80
N ILE A 158 -10.24 45.68 -13.05
CA ILE A 158 -10.03 45.83 -11.59
C ILE A 158 -10.21 44.51 -10.84
N ALA A 159 -10.99 43.57 -11.38
CA ALA A 159 -11.20 42.25 -10.80
C ALA A 159 -9.98 41.32 -10.93
N ASP A 160 -9.03 41.64 -11.84
CA ASP A 160 -7.83 40.86 -12.11
C ASP A 160 -6.57 41.49 -11.47
N LEU A 161 -6.74 42.54 -10.66
CA LEU A 161 -5.70 43.19 -9.85
C LEU A 161 -5.61 42.51 -8.48
#